data_AF-A0A2M9P242-F1
#
_entry.id   AF-A0A2M9P242-F1
#
_cell.length_a   1.000
_cell.length_b   1.000
_cell.length_c   1.000
_cell.angle_alpha   90.00
_cell.angle_beta   90.00
_cell.angle_gamma   90.00
#
_symmetry.space_group_name_H-M   'P 1'
#
loop_
_entity.id
_entity.type
_entity.pdbx_description
1 polymer ?
#
loop_
_entity_poly.entity_id
_entity_poly.type
_entity_poly.pdbx_seq_one_letter_code
_entity_poly.pdbx_strand_id
1 'polypeptide(L)'
;MAKRQKLIEVLNELRQSALTIDSKESWIEVMKKYDMIIVGEKFNKVSTIELEHSLKSTFNYEMANDEILELIPQACQALGMKTKPLELLNEPSKIDAYTIDLF
;
A
#
# COMPACT_ATOMS: atom_id res chain seq x y z
N MET A 1 -3.67 -1.51 18.05
CA MET A 1 -2.81 -0.31 18.23
C MET A 1 -1.45 -0.48 17.53
N ALA A 2 -0.60 -1.44 17.90
CA ALA A 2 0.74 -1.59 17.29
C ALA A 2 0.72 -1.89 15.78
N LYS A 3 -0.16 -2.79 15.32
CA LYS A 3 -0.28 -3.16 13.89
C LYS A 3 -0.67 -1.99 12.99
N ARG A 4 -1.70 -1.24 13.38
CA ARG A 4 -2.14 -0.02 12.66
C ARG A 4 -1.03 1.03 12.61
N GLN A 5 -0.31 1.23 13.72
CA GLN A 5 0.81 2.16 13.76
C GLN A 5 1.91 1.75 12.78
N LYS A 6 2.22 0.46 12.68
CA LYS A 6 3.17 -0.06 11.69
C LYS A 6 2.72 0.21 10.26
N LEU A 7 1.43 0.04 9.94
CA LEU A 7 0.89 0.39 8.62
C LEU A 7 1.03 1.89 8.34
N ILE A 8 0.75 2.76 9.32
CA ILE A 8 0.92 4.21 9.17
C ILE A 8 2.38 4.56 8.85
N GLU A 9 3.34 3.96 9.56
CA GLU A 9 4.77 4.16 9.32
C GLU A 9 5.18 3.73 7.92
N VAL A 10 4.79 2.52 7.51
CA VAL A 10 5.09 1.97 6.18
C VAL A 10 4.46 2.81 5.08
N LEU A 11 3.17 3.15 5.20
CA LEU A 11 2.46 3.98 4.21
C LEU A 11 3.09 5.37 4.09
N ASN A 12 3.53 5.96 5.21
CA ASN A 12 4.23 7.24 5.17
C ASN A 12 5.61 7.14 4.50
N GLU A 13 6.38 6.08 4.77
CA GLU A 13 7.66 5.83 4.09
C GLU A 13 7.46 5.63 2.57
N LEU A 14 6.45 4.86 2.17
CA LEU A 14 6.08 4.65 0.77
C LEU A 14 5.70 5.97 0.10
N ARG A 15 4.88 6.81 0.76
CA ARG A 15 4.56 8.17 0.28
C ARG A 15 5.82 8.99 0.04
N GLN A 16 6.73 9.06 1.03
CA GLN A 16 7.95 9.85 0.88
C GLN A 16 8.81 9.35 -0.29
N SER A 17 8.91 8.04 -0.47
CA SER A 17 9.69 7.46 -1.56
C SER A 17 9.04 7.69 -2.92
N ALA A 18 7.71 7.54 -3.00
CA ALA A 18 6.96 7.83 -4.23
C ALA A 18 7.08 9.30 -4.66
N LEU A 19 7.13 10.24 -3.70
CA LEU A 19 7.35 11.66 -3.98
C LEU A 19 8.74 11.98 -4.53
N THR A 20 9.72 11.08 -4.38
CA THR A 20 11.06 11.24 -4.99
C THR A 20 11.15 10.72 -6.43
N ILE A 21 10.09 10.11 -6.95
CA ILE A 21 10.10 9.56 -8.32
C ILE A 21 9.93 10.70 -9.33
N ASP A 22 10.95 10.90 -10.14
CA ASP A 22 11.06 11.94 -11.16
C ASP A 22 11.46 11.41 -12.55
N SER A 23 11.80 10.12 -12.63
CA SER A 23 12.34 9.47 -13.81
C SER A 23 11.99 7.98 -13.82
N LYS A 24 12.21 7.32 -14.95
CA LYS A 24 11.97 5.87 -15.07
C LYS A 24 12.94 5.09 -14.19
N GLU A 25 14.17 5.57 -14.09
CA GLU A 25 15.24 4.98 -13.29
C GLU A 25 14.88 5.04 -11.80
N SER A 26 14.51 6.21 -11.26
CA SER A 26 14.08 6.34 -9.86
C SER A 26 12.79 5.55 -9.57
N TRP A 27 11.87 5.46 -10.53
CA TRP A 27 10.71 4.58 -10.41
C TRP A 27 11.08 3.10 -10.26
N ILE A 28 11.99 2.60 -11.09
CA ILE A 28 12.48 1.21 -11.03
C ILE A 28 13.21 0.95 -9.72
N GLU A 29 14.01 1.90 -9.23
CA GLU A 29 14.71 1.79 -7.94
C GLU A 29 13.72 1.68 -6.78
N VAL A 30 12.68 2.51 -6.75
CA VAL A 30 11.66 2.46 -5.70
C VAL A 30 10.88 1.14 -5.75
N MET A 31 10.47 0.67 -6.93
CA MET A 31 9.79 -0.62 -7.05
C MET A 31 10.66 -1.79 -6.57
N LYS A 32 11.96 -1.77 -6.91
CA LYS A 32 12.93 -2.78 -6.43
C LYS A 32 13.16 -2.68 -4.92
N LYS A 33 13.23 -1.46 -4.36
CA LYS A 33 13.44 -1.23 -2.93
C LYS A 33 12.35 -1.91 -2.09
N TYR A 34 11.09 -1.81 -2.54
CA TYR A 34 9.95 -2.32 -1.79
C TYR A 34 9.44 -3.67 -2.29
N ASP A 35 10.04 -4.23 -3.34
CA ASP A 35 9.55 -5.42 -4.02
C ASP A 35 8.04 -5.30 -4.34
N MET A 36 7.67 -4.13 -4.90
CA MET A 36 6.27 -3.69 -4.98
C MET A 36 6.03 -2.89 -6.26
N ILE A 37 4.93 -3.17 -6.94
CA ILE A 37 4.49 -2.37 -8.08
C ILE A 37 3.87 -1.05 -7.61
N ILE A 38 4.36 0.08 -8.14
CA ILE A 38 3.80 1.42 -7.91
C ILE A 38 3.34 2.02 -9.24
N VAL A 39 2.09 2.47 -9.33
CA VAL A 39 1.45 2.94 -10.57
C VAL A 39 0.75 4.29 -10.39
N GLY A 40 0.06 4.75 -11.44
CA GLY A 40 -0.65 6.02 -11.48
C GLY A 40 0.15 7.13 -12.15
N GLU A 41 -0.52 8.18 -12.61
CA GLU A 41 0.08 9.30 -13.36
C GLU A 41 1.20 10.02 -12.59
N LYS A 42 1.26 9.83 -11.26
CA LYS A 42 2.28 10.40 -10.36
C LYS A 42 2.95 9.34 -9.47
N PHE A 43 2.89 8.07 -9.86
CA PHE A 43 3.41 6.96 -9.04
C PHE A 43 2.83 6.95 -7.62
N ASN A 44 1.57 7.34 -7.50
CA ASN A 44 0.91 7.57 -6.21
C ASN A 44 -0.02 6.41 -5.81
N LYS A 45 -0.04 5.30 -6.55
CA LYS A 45 -0.98 4.20 -6.31
C LYS A 45 -0.28 2.88 -6.03
N VAL A 46 -0.76 2.20 -5.00
CA VAL A 46 -0.35 0.84 -4.62
C VAL A 46 -1.57 0.00 -4.29
N SER A 47 -1.45 -1.33 -4.33
CA SER A 47 -2.50 -2.25 -3.89
C SER A 47 -2.15 -2.87 -2.54
N THR A 48 -3.15 -3.29 -1.77
CA THR A 48 -2.90 -4.01 -0.51
C THR A 48 -2.32 -5.40 -0.72
N ILE A 49 -2.50 -6.01 -1.90
CA ILE A 49 -1.89 -7.31 -2.27
C ILE A 49 -0.37 -7.15 -2.34
N GLU A 50 0.08 -6.13 -3.07
CA GLU A 50 1.49 -5.80 -3.22
C GLU A 50 2.10 -5.32 -1.89
N LEU A 51 1.33 -4.56 -1.10
CA LEU A 51 1.72 -4.12 0.24
C LEU A 51 1.88 -5.29 1.21
N GLU A 52 0.98 -6.28 1.20
CA GLU A 52 1.10 -7.49 2.04
C GLU A 52 2.40 -8.23 1.75
N HIS A 53 2.71 -8.44 0.47
CA HIS A 53 3.97 -9.03 0.04
C HIS A 53 5.18 -8.21 0.50
N SER A 54 5.15 -6.89 0.26
CA SER A 54 6.22 -5.96 0.66
C SER A 54 6.44 -5.92 2.18
N LEU A 55 5.36 -5.93 2.97
CA LEU A 55 5.42 -5.99 4.44
C LEU A 55 6.26 -7.18 4.90
N LYS A 56 6.04 -8.34 4.27
CA LYS A 56 6.79 -9.56 4.56
C LYS A 56 8.22 -9.53 4.04
N SER A 57 8.41 -9.24 2.74
CA SER A 57 9.71 -9.39 2.06
C SER A 57 10.69 -8.26 2.37
N THR A 58 10.19 -7.03 2.53
CA THR A 58 11.01 -5.82 2.70
C THR A 58 11.01 -5.33 4.14
N PHE A 59 9.83 -5.22 4.74
CA PHE A 59 9.70 -4.67 6.10
C PHE A 59 9.84 -5.72 7.21
N ASN A 60 10.05 -6.99 6.85
CA ASN A 60 10.16 -8.13 7.78
C ASN A 60 9.01 -8.16 8.80
N TYR A 61 7.80 -7.86 8.35
CA TYR A 61 6.61 -7.73 9.17
C TYR A 61 5.46 -8.53 8.56
N GLU A 62 5.01 -9.56 9.27
CA GLU A 62 3.89 -10.39 8.83
C GLU A 62 2.57 -9.87 9.42
N MET A 63 1.57 -9.68 8.56
CA MET A 63 0.22 -9.32 8.91
C MET A 63 -0.73 -10.15 8.06
N ALA A 64 -1.76 -10.71 8.66
CA ALA A 64 -2.72 -11.49 7.90
C ALA A 64 -3.57 -10.57 7.00
N ASN A 65 -3.99 -11.08 5.84
CA ASN A 65 -4.72 -10.30 4.86
C ASN A 65 -6.01 -9.67 5.44
N ASP A 66 -6.76 -10.42 6.24
CA ASP A 66 -7.95 -9.93 6.94
C ASP A 66 -7.65 -8.75 7.87
N GLU A 67 -6.55 -8.81 8.61
CA GLU A 67 -6.07 -7.69 9.43
C GLU A 67 -5.68 -6.47 8.59
N ILE A 68 -5.05 -6.68 7.42
CA ILE A 68 -4.72 -5.58 6.49
C ILE A 68 -6.00 -4.93 6.00
N LEU A 69 -6.99 -5.72 5.54
CA LEU A 69 -8.25 -5.20 5.03
C LEU A 69 -9.05 -4.42 6.07
N GLU A 70 -8.98 -4.84 7.34
CA GLU A 70 -9.62 -4.12 8.46
C GLU A 70 -8.90 -2.79 8.77
N LEU A 71 -7.57 -2.79 8.77
CA LEU A 71 -6.77 -1.67 9.29
C LEU A 71 -6.40 -0.62 8.24
N ILE A 72 -6.29 -0.98 6.95
CA ILE A 72 -5.85 -0.08 5.88
C ILE A 72 -6.74 1.18 5.76
N PRO A 73 -8.08 1.09 5.73
CA PRO A 73 -8.92 2.28 5.67
C PRO A 73 -8.65 3.25 6.83
N GLN A 74 -8.44 2.73 8.04
CA GLN A 74 -8.15 3.54 9.23
C GLN A 74 -6.76 4.18 9.18
N ALA A 75 -5.74 3.43 8.74
CA ALA A 75 -4.37 3.93 8.59
C ALA A 75 -4.30 5.02 7.51
N CYS A 76 -4.96 4.79 6.37
CA CYS A 76 -5.06 5.77 5.29
C CYS A 76 -5.81 7.03 5.72
N GLN A 77 -6.91 6.90 6.47
CA GLN A 77 -7.65 8.05 7.01
C GLN A 77 -6.74 8.92 7.89
N ALA A 78 -5.91 8.33 8.76
CA ALA A 78 -4.97 9.07 9.61
C ALA A 78 -3.91 9.83 8.82
N LEU A 79 -3.58 9.38 7.60
CA LEU A 79 -2.60 9.99 6.71
C LEU A 79 -3.22 10.90 5.62
N GLY A 80 -4.56 11.02 5.59
CA GLY A 80 -5.26 11.73 4.51
C GLY A 80 -5.18 11.04 3.14
N MET A 81 -4.89 9.74 3.10
CA MET A 81 -4.85 8.92 1.88
C MET A 81 -6.26 8.43 1.53
N LYS A 82 -6.52 8.24 0.23
CA LYS A 82 -7.78 7.63 -0.23
C LYS A 82 -7.59 6.14 -0.45
N THR A 83 -8.63 5.37 -0.19
CA THR A 83 -8.69 3.95 -0.54
C THR A 83 -9.88 3.70 -1.45
N LYS A 84 -9.73 2.74 -2.36
CA LYS A 84 -10.80 2.22 -3.20
C LYS A 84 -10.86 0.70 -3.04
N PRO A 85 -12.00 0.12 -2.62
CA PRO A 85 -12.12 -1.33 -2.52
C PRO A 85 -12.01 -1.98 -3.89
N LEU A 86 -11.41 -3.17 -3.90
CA LEU A 86 -11.40 -4.12 -5.00
C LEU A 86 -12.19 -5.33 -4.52
N GLU A 87 -13.28 -5.64 -5.23
CA GLU A 87 -14.21 -6.71 -4.88
C GLU A 87 -13.91 -7.97 -5.69
N LEU A 88 -14.16 -9.14 -5.11
CA LEU A 88 -14.08 -10.38 -5.85
C LEU A 88 -15.16 -10.44 -6.94
N LEU A 89 -14.78 -10.76 -8.17
CA LEU A 89 -15.73 -10.86 -9.29
C LEU A 89 -16.86 -11.87 -9.03
N ASN A 90 -16.52 -12.98 -8.36
CA ASN A 90 -17.49 -14.05 -8.04
C ASN A 90 -18.29 -13.77 -6.76
N GLU A 91 -17.85 -12.80 -5.93
CA GLU A 91 -18.50 -12.40 -4.68
C GLU A 91 -18.41 -10.87 -4.52
N PRO A 92 -19.21 -10.08 -5.27
CA PRO A 92 -19.04 -8.62 -5.34
C PRO A 92 -19.22 -7.88 -4.01
N SER A 93 -19.82 -8.51 -2.99
CA SER A 93 -19.93 -7.93 -1.65
C SER A 93 -18.67 -8.13 -0.78
N LYS A 94 -17.70 -8.91 -1.25
CA LYS A 94 -16.49 -9.25 -0.50
C LYS A 94 -15.31 -8.46 -1.04
N ILE A 95 -14.76 -7.62 -0.19
CA ILE A 95 -13.52 -6.89 -0.45
C ILE A 95 -12.36 -7.89 -0.42
N ASP A 96 -11.59 -7.92 -1.51
CA ASP A 96 -10.38 -8.72 -1.66
C ASP A 96 -9.12 -7.90 -1.36
N ALA A 97 -9.17 -6.61 -1.73
CA ALA A 97 -8.05 -5.69 -1.61
C ALA A 97 -8.53 -4.24 -1.60
N TYR A 98 -7.60 -3.32 -1.34
CA TYR A 98 -7.76 -1.91 -1.66
C TYR A 98 -6.70 -1.45 -2.64
N THR A 99 -7.07 -0.53 -3.52
CA THR A 99 -6.11 0.42 -4.10
C THR A 99 -5.98 1.60 -3.14
N ILE A 100 -4.76 2.06 -2.92
CA ILE A 100 -4.43 3.19 -2.04
C ILE A 100 -3.84 4.32 -2.89
N ASP A 101 -4.39 5.52 -2.77
CA ASP A 101 -3.78 6.75 -3.28
C ASP A 101 -2.92 7.36 -2.17
N LEU A 102 -1.59 7.32 -2.33
CA LEU A 102 -0.61 7.81 -1.36
C LEU A 102 -0.66 9.33 -1.17
N PHE A 103 -1.01 10.08 -2.23
CA PHE A 103 -1.17 11.54 -2.25
C PHE A 103 -1.97 12.01 -3.47
#